data_AF-A0A0A8H9J6-F1
#
_entry.id   AF-A0A0A8H9J6-F1
#
_cell.length_a   1.000
_cell.length_b   1.000
_cell.length_c   1.000
_cell.angle_alpha   90.00
_cell.angle_beta   90.00
_cell.angle_gamma   90.00
#
_symmetry.space_group_name_H-M   'P 1'
#
loop_
_entity.id
_entity.type
_entity.pdbx_description
1 polymer ?
#
loop_
_entity_poly.entity_id
_entity_poly.type
_entity_poly.pdbx_seq_one_letter_code
_entity_poly.pdbx_strand_id
1 'polypeptide(L)'
;MSLSNEELKSILEHKIALLENSHKEKKNISLEAVSSIVKILGLPNDFSALAHRYFQLHTPPSLIWLHLSECTGCSESLLRTSLPDFLDLIFDFISLEYHETFMSASGHQAESHLKEVLEKKDFLLAVEGGVCAIDPFYLTIGAHGENGYEILQKCAKNAKTIFAMGTCSSYGGIQAAHPNPTKSIGISKVLEEKVINIPGCPPSDVNIIAALCFYILFEQDMSLDVQNRPLALYGKCLHDLCERKAKFEAGNFAQSFDDENIKQGYCLFKVGCKGPYAYNNCPKVKFNSKTSWPVAAGHGCIACSEENFWDDFGFYEKPMSNEFAYNDFSSILATEVIHNASINELNSKNILLDLSSDSSGIFYYNENKNNFLDFSFEANPKVFLNQFAKTKIAMSLVQNFQEQFQSHYNFIQENYSDESITSTNVLDLFYFIYPFISGKKLENIDEFLDLALAYKFKHPSKFDFKTTINDQAKLDVSKSLRMPLIYILGGLDKEAITFGLVFSLKEHLKQALKACKNQHQKDQILIHSHHEKLLKIFWDLTSI
;
A
#
# COMPACT_ATOMS: atom_id res chain seq x y z
N MET A 1 -18.60 -2.96 4.37
CA MET A 1 -18.41 -2.69 5.81
C MET A 1 -17.69 -3.89 6.41
N SER A 2 -16.78 -3.68 7.35
CA SER A 2 -16.07 -4.78 8.04
C SER A 2 -17.00 -5.42 9.07
N LEU A 3 -17.17 -6.73 9.03
CA LEU A 3 -17.84 -7.45 10.12
C LEU A 3 -17.00 -7.31 11.41
N SER A 4 -17.68 -7.05 12.52
CA SER A 4 -17.11 -7.06 13.86
C SER A 4 -16.71 -8.47 14.29
N ASN A 5 -15.84 -8.58 15.30
CA ASN A 5 -15.49 -9.88 15.87
C ASN A 5 -16.72 -10.61 16.46
N GLU A 6 -17.72 -9.88 16.96
CA GLU A 6 -18.96 -10.49 17.46
C GLU A 6 -19.80 -11.08 16.32
N GLU A 7 -19.91 -10.37 15.20
CA GLU A 7 -20.61 -10.87 14.00
C GLU A 7 -19.90 -12.09 13.40
N LEU A 8 -18.56 -12.04 13.27
CA LEU A 8 -17.77 -13.18 12.79
C LEU A 8 -17.92 -14.42 13.69
N LYS A 9 -17.94 -14.19 15.01
CA LYS A 9 -18.15 -15.27 16.00
C LYS A 9 -19.54 -15.89 15.85
N SER A 10 -20.58 -15.06 15.73
CA SER A 10 -21.96 -15.51 15.53
C SER A 10 -22.13 -16.33 14.25
N ILE A 11 -21.50 -15.91 13.14
CA ILE A 11 -21.48 -16.68 11.88
C ILE A 11 -20.88 -18.06 12.12
N LEU A 12 -19.71 -18.12 12.76
CA LEU A 12 -19.01 -19.38 12.96
C LEU A 12 -19.77 -20.33 13.88
N GLU A 13 -20.34 -19.81 14.98
CA GLU A 13 -21.21 -20.57 15.90
C GLU A 13 -22.44 -21.13 15.18
N HIS A 14 -23.09 -20.33 14.34
CA HIS A 14 -24.23 -20.76 13.54
C HIS A 14 -23.87 -21.89 12.58
N LYS A 15 -22.75 -21.76 11.85
CA LYS A 15 -22.26 -22.80 10.93
C LYS A 15 -21.94 -24.10 11.67
N ILE A 16 -21.32 -24.02 12.85
CA ILE A 16 -21.05 -25.20 13.69
C ILE A 16 -22.37 -25.89 14.08
N ALA A 17 -23.36 -25.14 14.55
CA ALA A 17 -24.65 -25.70 14.96
C ALA A 17 -25.36 -26.43 13.80
N LEU A 18 -25.30 -25.89 12.58
CA LEU A 18 -25.84 -26.55 11.38
C LEU A 18 -25.12 -27.88 11.07
N LEU A 19 -23.80 -27.92 11.25
CA LEU A 19 -22.99 -29.11 10.97
C LEU A 19 -23.16 -30.19 12.04
N GLU A 20 -23.32 -29.82 13.31
CA GLU A 20 -23.52 -30.79 14.40
C GLU A 20 -24.81 -31.60 14.22
N ASN A 21 -25.84 -31.01 13.60
CA ASN A 21 -27.08 -31.69 13.25
C ASN A 21 -26.94 -32.70 12.09
N SER A 22 -25.80 -32.71 11.39
CA SER A 22 -25.59 -33.55 10.19
C SER A 22 -24.97 -34.93 10.47
N HIS A 23 -24.72 -35.29 11.74
CA HIS A 23 -24.15 -36.57 12.18
C HIS A 23 -22.84 -37.00 11.47
N LYS A 24 -22.06 -36.04 10.96
CA LYS A 24 -20.76 -36.33 10.32
C LYS A 24 -19.73 -36.81 11.34
N GLU A 25 -18.89 -37.76 10.90
CA GLU A 25 -17.73 -38.18 11.69
C GLU A 25 -16.75 -37.02 11.88
N LYS A 26 -16.20 -36.93 13.09
CA LYS A 26 -15.29 -35.87 13.48
C LYS A 26 -13.90 -36.14 12.91
N LYS A 27 -13.39 -35.22 12.08
CA LYS A 27 -12.01 -35.28 11.57
C LYS A 27 -10.98 -34.95 12.65
N ASN A 28 -9.78 -35.52 12.53
CA ASN A 28 -8.66 -35.19 13.40
C ASN A 28 -7.83 -34.04 12.82
N ILE A 29 -8.25 -32.80 13.11
CA ILE A 29 -7.58 -31.58 12.64
C ILE A 29 -6.54 -31.10 13.65
N SER A 30 -5.37 -30.65 13.18
CA SER A 30 -4.35 -30.02 14.04
C SER A 30 -4.84 -28.71 14.66
N LEU A 31 -4.95 -28.66 15.99
CA LEU A 31 -5.29 -27.43 16.72
C LEU A 31 -4.22 -26.35 16.56
N GLU A 32 -2.96 -26.76 16.42
CA GLU A 32 -1.84 -25.85 16.20
C GLU A 32 -1.95 -25.14 14.85
N ALA A 33 -2.28 -25.88 13.79
CA ALA A 33 -2.50 -25.33 12.45
C ALA A 33 -3.65 -24.32 12.44
N VAL A 34 -4.78 -24.67 13.05
CA VAL A 34 -5.93 -23.77 13.14
C VAL A 34 -5.62 -22.53 13.98
N SER A 35 -4.90 -22.69 15.09
CA SER A 35 -4.50 -21.56 15.94
C SER A 35 -3.52 -20.63 15.21
N SER A 36 -2.65 -21.18 14.35
CA SER A 36 -1.77 -20.40 13.47
C SER A 36 -2.58 -19.52 12.51
N ILE A 37 -3.59 -20.09 11.84
CA ILE A 37 -4.49 -19.37 10.93
C ILE A 37 -5.21 -18.22 11.67
N VAL A 38 -5.82 -18.49 12.81
CA VAL A 38 -6.52 -17.48 13.64
C VAL A 38 -5.59 -16.32 13.99
N LYS A 39 -4.34 -16.62 14.38
CA LYS A 39 -3.33 -15.61 14.71
C LYS A 39 -2.89 -14.79 13.49
N ILE A 40 -2.74 -15.41 12.32
CA ILE A 40 -2.37 -14.71 11.07
C ILE A 40 -3.47 -13.73 10.68
N LEU A 41 -4.74 -14.15 10.79
CA LEU A 41 -5.93 -13.33 10.53
C LEU A 41 -6.12 -12.19 11.53
N GLY A 42 -5.36 -12.18 12.63
CA GLY A 42 -5.48 -11.17 13.68
C GLY A 42 -6.78 -11.31 14.49
N LEU A 43 -7.39 -12.49 14.49
CA LEU A 43 -8.58 -12.79 15.27
C LEU A 43 -8.21 -13.06 16.75
N PRO A 44 -9.10 -12.75 17.71
CA PRO A 44 -8.87 -13.06 19.12
C PRO A 44 -8.72 -14.58 19.38
N ASN A 45 -7.98 -14.93 20.43
CA ASN A 45 -7.63 -16.34 20.72
C ASN A 45 -8.82 -17.27 20.99
N ASP A 46 -9.98 -16.74 21.38
CA ASP A 46 -11.20 -17.54 21.60
C ASP A 46 -11.76 -18.13 20.29
N PHE A 47 -11.41 -17.56 19.13
CA PHE A 47 -11.73 -18.13 17.83
C PHE A 47 -11.02 -19.46 17.56
N SER A 48 -9.88 -19.74 18.18
CA SER A 48 -9.13 -20.98 17.93
C SER A 48 -9.96 -22.23 18.22
N ALA A 49 -10.71 -22.24 19.33
CA ALA A 49 -11.56 -23.37 19.70
C ALA A 49 -12.76 -23.53 18.74
N LEU A 50 -13.39 -22.41 18.35
CA LEU A 50 -14.52 -22.41 17.42
C LEU A 50 -14.08 -22.83 16.01
N ALA A 51 -13.01 -22.23 15.49
CA ALA A 51 -12.47 -22.57 14.17
C ALA A 51 -12.03 -24.04 14.14
N HIS A 52 -11.41 -24.54 15.21
CA HIS A 52 -11.01 -25.94 15.31
C HIS A 52 -12.24 -26.85 15.27
N ARG A 53 -13.27 -26.52 16.05
CA ARG A 53 -14.54 -27.26 16.05
C ARG A 53 -15.20 -27.26 14.67
N TYR A 54 -15.22 -26.12 13.99
CA TYR A 54 -15.74 -26.01 12.63
C TYR A 54 -14.98 -26.91 11.66
N PHE A 55 -13.64 -26.82 11.62
CA PHE A 55 -12.83 -27.63 10.71
C PHE A 55 -12.94 -29.13 11.01
N GLN A 56 -13.21 -29.54 12.25
CA GLN A 56 -13.45 -30.94 12.58
C GLN A 56 -14.76 -31.50 11.99
N LEU A 57 -15.72 -30.65 11.64
CA LEU A 57 -17.05 -31.04 11.16
C LEU A 57 -17.31 -30.69 9.69
N HIS A 58 -16.58 -29.71 9.15
CA HIS A 58 -16.85 -29.22 7.80
C HIS A 58 -16.54 -30.27 6.73
N THR A 59 -17.23 -30.12 5.60
CA THR A 59 -16.80 -30.73 4.34
C THR A 59 -15.90 -29.71 3.63
N PRO A 60 -14.66 -30.07 3.26
CA PRO A 60 -13.77 -29.16 2.55
C PRO A 60 -14.44 -28.67 1.26
N PRO A 61 -14.50 -27.35 1.02
CA PRO A 61 -15.05 -26.83 -0.22
C PRO A 61 -14.13 -27.14 -1.39
N SER A 62 -14.73 -27.34 -2.56
CA SER A 62 -13.98 -27.52 -3.81
C SER A 62 -13.22 -26.25 -4.17
N LEU A 63 -11.97 -26.40 -4.60
CA LEU A 63 -11.11 -25.35 -5.10
C LEU A 63 -10.67 -25.70 -6.52
N ILE A 64 -10.87 -24.77 -7.43
CA ILE A 64 -10.24 -24.76 -8.76
C ILE A 64 -9.07 -23.78 -8.69
N TRP A 65 -7.86 -24.25 -8.99
CA TRP A 65 -6.67 -23.43 -9.20
C TRP A 65 -6.37 -23.38 -10.71
N LEU A 66 -6.71 -22.25 -11.34
CA LEU A 66 -6.55 -22.03 -12.78
C LEU A 66 -5.22 -21.32 -13.06
N HIS A 67 -4.41 -21.90 -13.94
CA HIS A 67 -3.20 -21.25 -14.46
C HIS A 67 -3.53 -20.48 -15.73
N LEU A 68 -3.07 -19.23 -15.79
CA LEU A 68 -3.14 -18.37 -16.97
C LEU A 68 -1.73 -18.00 -17.47
N SER A 69 -1.43 -16.73 -17.75
CA SER A 69 -0.07 -16.32 -18.10
C SER A 69 0.76 -16.16 -16.82
N GLU A 70 1.56 -17.16 -16.50
CA GLU A 70 2.22 -17.31 -15.20
C GLU A 70 3.64 -17.88 -15.29
N CYS A 71 4.26 -18.10 -14.12
CA CYS A 71 5.57 -18.72 -13.98
C CYS A 71 5.57 -19.82 -12.89
N THR A 72 4.39 -20.22 -12.42
CA THR A 72 4.14 -21.24 -11.38
C THR A 72 4.70 -20.91 -9.99
N GLY A 73 5.21 -19.69 -9.80
CA GLY A 73 5.76 -19.23 -8.52
C GLY A 73 4.72 -19.17 -7.39
N CYS A 74 3.43 -18.97 -7.69
CA CYS A 74 2.39 -18.91 -6.65
C CYS A 74 2.01 -20.32 -6.18
N SER A 75 1.87 -21.29 -7.08
CA SER A 75 1.77 -22.71 -6.73
C SER A 75 2.99 -23.19 -5.95
N GLU A 76 4.21 -22.80 -6.35
CA GLU A 76 5.41 -23.13 -5.58
C GLU A 76 5.37 -22.51 -4.18
N SER A 77 4.92 -21.26 -4.02
CA SER A 77 4.71 -20.66 -2.69
C SER A 77 3.70 -21.44 -1.86
N LEU A 78 2.57 -21.85 -2.46
CA LEU A 78 1.57 -22.69 -1.79
C LEU A 78 2.19 -23.99 -1.25
N LEU A 79 3.08 -24.64 -2.01
CA LEU A 79 3.79 -25.85 -1.58
C LEU A 79 4.80 -25.61 -0.43
N ARG A 80 5.18 -24.36 -0.13
CA ARG A 80 6.12 -24.02 0.94
C ARG A 80 5.45 -23.76 2.29
N THR A 81 4.12 -23.88 2.37
CA THR A 81 3.43 -23.75 3.65
C THR A 81 3.90 -24.80 4.66
N SER A 82 4.11 -24.35 5.90
CA SER A 82 4.58 -25.20 6.99
C SER A 82 3.53 -25.51 8.05
N LEU A 83 2.52 -24.65 8.23
CA LEU A 83 1.52 -24.80 9.30
C LEU A 83 0.23 -24.01 9.01
N PRO A 84 -0.84 -24.67 8.51
CA PRO A 84 -0.90 -26.08 8.08
C PRO A 84 0.11 -26.38 6.97
N ASP A 85 0.64 -27.60 6.91
CA ASP A 85 1.45 -27.99 5.75
C ASP A 85 0.57 -28.22 4.51
N PHE A 86 1.18 -28.47 3.34
CA PHE A 86 0.43 -28.61 2.10
C PHE A 86 -0.51 -29.83 2.11
N LEU A 87 -0.12 -30.92 2.77
CA LEU A 87 -0.95 -32.13 2.84
C LEU A 87 -2.14 -31.90 3.77
N ASP A 88 -1.91 -31.30 4.93
CA ASP A 88 -2.96 -30.84 5.83
C ASP A 88 -3.96 -29.98 5.03
N LEU A 89 -3.47 -28.99 4.28
CA LEU A 89 -4.31 -28.10 3.50
C LEU A 89 -5.27 -28.85 2.56
N ILE A 90 -4.76 -29.77 1.72
CA ILE A 90 -5.56 -30.46 0.69
C ILE A 90 -6.40 -31.63 1.20
N PHE A 91 -6.14 -32.17 2.39
CA PHE A 91 -6.93 -33.25 2.97
C PHE A 91 -7.95 -32.75 4.00
N ASP A 92 -7.58 -31.72 4.74
CA ASP A 92 -8.36 -31.24 5.86
C ASP A 92 -9.16 -29.99 5.53
N PHE A 93 -8.63 -29.02 4.79
CA PHE A 93 -9.22 -27.67 4.70
C PHE A 93 -9.91 -27.38 3.36
N ILE A 94 -9.37 -27.88 2.25
CA ILE A 94 -9.92 -27.68 0.90
C ILE A 94 -9.95 -29.00 0.13
N SER A 95 -10.84 -29.13 -0.85
CA SER A 95 -10.79 -30.20 -1.85
C SER A 95 -10.23 -29.62 -3.14
N LEU A 96 -8.96 -29.88 -3.46
CA LEU A 96 -8.33 -29.36 -4.68
C LEU A 96 -8.77 -30.20 -5.89
N GLU A 97 -9.85 -29.77 -6.55
CA GLU A 97 -10.45 -30.52 -7.67
C GLU A 97 -9.67 -30.33 -8.98
N TYR A 98 -9.16 -29.13 -9.24
CA TYR A 98 -8.42 -28.83 -10.47
C TYR A 98 -7.18 -28.01 -10.15
N HIS A 99 -6.02 -28.53 -10.56
CA HIS A 99 -4.73 -27.84 -10.49
C HIS A 99 -3.75 -28.54 -11.43
N GLU A 100 -3.37 -27.87 -12.52
CA GLU A 100 -2.65 -28.49 -13.65
C GLU A 100 -1.28 -29.05 -13.28
N THR A 101 -0.59 -28.42 -12.32
CA THR A 101 0.71 -28.89 -11.81
C THR A 101 0.62 -30.19 -10.97
N PHE A 102 -0.49 -30.45 -10.27
CA PHE A 102 -0.56 -31.51 -9.26
C PHE A 102 -1.49 -32.66 -9.64
N MET A 103 -2.49 -32.40 -10.49
CA MET A 103 -3.51 -33.39 -10.82
C MET A 103 -2.93 -34.56 -11.64
N SER A 104 -3.48 -35.75 -11.42
CA SER A 104 -3.09 -36.96 -12.16
C SER A 104 -3.71 -37.02 -13.57
N ALA A 105 -4.94 -36.53 -13.73
CA ALA A 105 -5.63 -36.51 -15.01
C ALA A 105 -4.99 -35.47 -15.97
N SER A 106 -4.96 -35.78 -17.26
CA SER A 106 -4.40 -34.91 -18.30
C SER A 106 -5.23 -34.92 -19.59
N GLY A 107 -5.02 -33.92 -20.45
CA GLY A 107 -5.75 -33.76 -21.71
C GLY A 107 -7.27 -33.79 -21.50
N HIS A 108 -7.98 -34.60 -22.29
CA HIS A 108 -9.43 -34.73 -22.24
C HIS A 108 -9.97 -35.16 -20.86
N GLN A 109 -9.20 -35.92 -20.06
CA GLN A 109 -9.64 -36.31 -18.72
C GLN A 109 -9.69 -35.12 -17.78
N ALA A 110 -8.69 -34.23 -17.85
CA ALA A 110 -8.64 -33.01 -17.06
C ALA A 110 -9.79 -32.05 -17.46
N GLU A 111 -10.03 -31.88 -18.75
CA GLU A 111 -11.13 -31.04 -19.26
C GLU A 111 -12.52 -31.59 -18.88
N SER A 112 -12.72 -32.91 -18.97
CA SER A 112 -13.97 -33.55 -18.55
C SER A 112 -14.22 -33.31 -17.06
N HIS A 113 -13.19 -33.49 -16.22
CA HIS A 113 -13.32 -33.25 -14.78
C HIS A 113 -13.61 -31.77 -14.47
N LEU A 114 -12.90 -30.84 -15.12
CA LEU A 114 -13.16 -29.40 -14.96
C LEU A 114 -14.62 -29.08 -15.28
N LYS A 115 -15.15 -29.61 -16.39
CA LYS A 115 -16.56 -29.42 -16.77
C LYS A 115 -17.53 -29.95 -15.71
N GLU A 116 -17.29 -31.15 -15.17
CA GLU A 116 -18.12 -31.72 -14.10
C GLU A 116 -18.13 -30.85 -12.84
N VAL A 117 -16.99 -30.27 -12.45
CA VAL A 117 -16.90 -29.36 -11.30
C VAL A 117 -17.65 -28.06 -11.58
N LEU A 118 -17.53 -27.50 -12.79
CA LEU A 118 -18.23 -26.28 -13.19
C LEU A 118 -19.77 -26.44 -13.17
N GLU A 119 -20.28 -27.62 -13.52
CA GLU A 119 -21.72 -27.91 -13.47
C GLU A 119 -22.30 -27.90 -12.04
N LYS A 120 -21.49 -28.23 -11.03
CA LYS A 120 -21.90 -28.20 -9.61
C LYS A 120 -22.08 -26.78 -9.06
N LYS A 121 -21.39 -25.78 -9.63
CA LYS A 121 -21.40 -24.36 -9.21
C LYS A 121 -21.16 -24.14 -7.72
N ASP A 122 -20.37 -25.03 -7.11
CA ASP A 122 -20.05 -25.01 -5.69
C ASP A 122 -18.54 -25.15 -5.49
N PHE A 123 -17.81 -24.09 -5.84
CA PHE A 123 -16.36 -24.05 -5.72
C PHE A 123 -15.84 -22.64 -5.49
N LEU A 124 -14.65 -22.57 -4.90
CA LEU A 124 -13.80 -21.38 -4.85
C LEU A 124 -12.91 -21.38 -6.10
N LEU A 125 -12.63 -20.21 -6.67
CA LEU A 125 -11.70 -20.06 -7.79
C LEU A 125 -10.46 -19.30 -7.33
N ALA A 126 -9.29 -19.95 -7.42
CA ALA A 126 -8.00 -19.29 -7.34
C ALA A 126 -7.41 -19.20 -8.75
N VAL A 127 -6.95 -18.02 -9.14
CA VAL A 127 -6.34 -17.80 -10.46
C VAL A 127 -4.91 -17.35 -10.29
N GLU A 128 -3.98 -18.10 -10.87
CA GLU A 128 -2.58 -17.78 -10.98
C GLU A 128 -2.27 -17.33 -12.41
N GLY A 129 -1.77 -16.11 -12.57
CA GLY A 129 -1.39 -15.58 -13.89
C GLY A 129 -2.31 -14.49 -14.45
N GLY A 130 -1.74 -13.64 -15.29
CA GLY A 130 -2.47 -12.58 -15.98
C GLY A 130 -3.27 -13.15 -17.16
N VAL A 131 -4.23 -12.39 -17.67
CA VAL A 131 -5.11 -12.81 -18.77
C VAL A 131 -4.85 -12.00 -20.04
N CYS A 132 -4.68 -12.69 -21.16
CA CYS A 132 -4.55 -12.07 -22.48
C CYS A 132 -5.94 -11.89 -23.12
N ALA A 133 -6.70 -10.87 -22.72
CA ALA A 133 -8.10 -10.74 -23.18
C ALA A 133 -8.24 -10.07 -24.57
N ILE A 134 -7.25 -9.28 -25.01
CA ILE A 134 -7.30 -8.58 -26.30
C ILE A 134 -6.81 -9.49 -27.44
N ASP A 135 -5.77 -10.28 -27.19
CA ASP A 135 -5.25 -11.27 -28.13
C ASP A 135 -5.17 -12.64 -27.42
N PRO A 136 -6.28 -13.38 -27.37
CA PRO A 136 -6.42 -14.55 -26.50
C PRO A 136 -5.57 -15.76 -26.94
N PHE A 137 -5.02 -15.74 -28.16
CA PHE A 137 -4.23 -16.86 -28.69
C PHE A 137 -2.83 -16.97 -28.10
N TYR A 138 -2.36 -15.97 -27.35
CA TYR A 138 -1.10 -16.07 -26.61
C TYR A 138 -1.13 -17.14 -25.50
N LEU A 139 -2.33 -17.59 -25.10
CA LEU A 139 -2.49 -18.68 -24.16
C LEU A 139 -3.71 -19.54 -24.51
N THR A 140 -3.43 -20.79 -24.88
CA THR A 140 -4.44 -21.85 -25.05
C THR A 140 -4.13 -23.01 -24.12
N ILE A 141 -5.15 -23.58 -23.50
CA ILE A 141 -5.06 -24.63 -22.48
C ILE A 141 -5.91 -25.82 -22.93
N GLY A 142 -5.48 -27.03 -22.53
CA GLY A 142 -6.26 -28.25 -22.72
C GLY A 142 -6.11 -28.89 -24.10
N ALA A 143 -6.72 -30.07 -24.25
CA ALA A 143 -6.68 -30.85 -25.48
C ALA A 143 -7.49 -30.21 -26.62
N HIS A 144 -8.50 -29.40 -26.28
CA HIS A 144 -9.28 -28.63 -27.24
C HIS A 144 -8.63 -27.29 -27.62
N GLY A 145 -7.54 -26.88 -26.96
CA GLY A 145 -6.84 -25.63 -27.24
C GLY A 145 -7.71 -24.39 -26.97
N GLU A 146 -8.55 -24.44 -25.93
CA GLU A 146 -9.41 -23.32 -25.56
C GLU A 146 -8.55 -22.17 -25.02
N ASN A 147 -8.87 -20.93 -25.38
CA ASN A 147 -8.10 -19.79 -24.90
C ASN A 147 -8.34 -19.54 -23.40
N GLY A 148 -7.30 -19.10 -22.70
CA GLY A 148 -7.36 -18.91 -21.24
C GLY A 148 -8.39 -17.87 -20.80
N TYR A 149 -8.73 -16.89 -21.65
CA TYR A 149 -9.78 -15.91 -21.35
C TYR A 149 -11.17 -16.56 -21.28
N GLU A 150 -11.53 -17.43 -22.24
CA GLU A 150 -12.81 -18.14 -22.23
C GLU A 150 -12.93 -19.10 -21.04
N ILE A 151 -11.86 -19.83 -20.72
CA ILE A 151 -11.82 -20.72 -19.54
C ILE A 151 -12.03 -19.89 -18.27
N LEU A 152 -11.34 -18.76 -18.14
CA LEU A 152 -11.51 -17.84 -17.02
C LEU A 152 -12.97 -17.38 -16.87
N GLN A 153 -13.63 -16.96 -17.95
CA GLN A 153 -15.04 -16.54 -17.92
C GLN A 153 -15.98 -17.67 -17.47
N LYS A 154 -15.76 -18.90 -17.96
CA LYS A 154 -16.55 -20.09 -17.56
C LYS A 154 -16.39 -20.43 -16.09
N CYS A 155 -15.15 -20.36 -15.58
CA CYS A 155 -14.84 -20.61 -14.17
C CYS A 155 -15.42 -19.50 -13.27
N ALA A 156 -15.19 -18.24 -13.62
CA ALA A 156 -15.59 -17.08 -12.80
C ALA A 156 -17.10 -17.02 -12.58
N LYS A 157 -17.89 -17.21 -13.65
CA LYS A 157 -19.36 -17.13 -13.62
C LYS A 157 -20.03 -18.08 -12.62
N ASN A 158 -19.39 -19.19 -12.29
CA ASN A 158 -19.94 -20.23 -11.43
C ASN A 158 -19.24 -20.31 -10.06
N ALA A 159 -18.22 -19.49 -9.81
CA ALA A 159 -17.46 -19.50 -8.58
C ALA A 159 -18.21 -18.77 -7.44
N LYS A 160 -18.09 -19.28 -6.21
CA LYS A 160 -18.62 -18.60 -5.01
C LYS A 160 -17.83 -17.34 -4.67
N THR A 161 -16.53 -17.37 -4.92
CA THR A 161 -15.59 -16.26 -4.76
C THR A 161 -14.36 -16.49 -5.62
N ILE A 162 -13.67 -15.41 -5.97
CA ILE A 162 -12.53 -15.43 -6.89
C ILE A 162 -11.34 -14.76 -6.21
N PHE A 163 -10.23 -15.48 -6.15
CA PHE A 163 -8.95 -14.99 -5.65
C PHE A 163 -7.95 -14.85 -6.79
N ALA A 164 -7.42 -13.65 -6.98
CA ALA A 164 -6.26 -13.41 -7.83
C ALA A 164 -4.97 -13.69 -7.03
N MET A 165 -4.40 -14.88 -7.22
CA MET A 165 -3.17 -15.32 -6.58
C MET A 165 -1.95 -14.79 -7.33
N GLY A 166 -1.26 -13.82 -6.72
CA GLY A 166 -0.06 -13.21 -7.27
C GLY A 166 -0.29 -11.93 -8.04
N THR A 167 0.80 -11.19 -8.24
CA THR A 167 0.78 -9.91 -8.97
C THR A 167 0.38 -10.08 -10.44
N CYS A 168 0.64 -11.26 -11.03
CA CYS A 168 0.20 -11.59 -12.39
C CYS A 168 -1.32 -11.54 -12.54
N SER A 169 -2.07 -12.27 -11.73
CA SER A 169 -3.54 -12.25 -11.82
C SER A 169 -4.14 -10.99 -11.21
N SER A 170 -3.52 -10.41 -10.17
CA SER A 170 -4.03 -9.19 -9.54
C SER A 170 -3.93 -7.97 -10.48
N TYR A 171 -2.81 -7.82 -11.18
CA TYR A 171 -2.47 -6.58 -11.89
C TYR A 171 -1.91 -6.76 -13.31
N GLY A 172 -1.48 -7.96 -13.68
CA GLY A 172 -0.92 -8.30 -15.00
C GLY A 172 0.52 -8.82 -14.94
N GLY A 173 1.29 -8.53 -13.87
CA GLY A 173 2.61 -9.12 -13.65
C GLY A 173 3.68 -8.70 -14.65
N ILE A 174 4.71 -9.55 -14.79
CA ILE A 174 5.89 -9.25 -15.64
C ILE A 174 5.53 -9.20 -17.12
N GLN A 175 4.61 -10.06 -17.57
CA GLN A 175 4.16 -10.07 -18.97
C GLN A 175 3.38 -8.80 -19.35
N ALA A 176 2.83 -8.08 -18.36
CA ALA A 176 2.16 -6.80 -18.56
C ALA A 176 3.10 -5.59 -18.46
N ALA A 177 4.35 -5.80 -18.04
CA ALA A 177 5.36 -4.74 -18.02
C ALA A 177 5.62 -4.23 -19.44
N HIS A 178 6.04 -2.98 -19.57
CA HIS A 178 6.31 -2.38 -20.88
C HIS A 178 7.29 -3.24 -21.71
N PRO A 179 7.00 -3.55 -23.00
CA PRO A 179 5.93 -3.01 -23.84
C PRO A 179 4.61 -3.83 -23.88
N ASN A 180 4.42 -4.81 -22.99
CA ASN A 180 3.26 -5.69 -22.90
C ASN A 180 2.87 -6.37 -24.25
N PRO A 181 3.75 -7.22 -24.81
CA PRO A 181 3.55 -7.78 -26.16
C PRO A 181 2.30 -8.66 -26.26
N THR A 182 1.89 -9.31 -25.16
CA THR A 182 0.73 -10.21 -25.13
C THR A 182 -0.56 -9.51 -24.70
N LYS A 183 -0.50 -8.20 -24.39
CA LYS A 183 -1.61 -7.41 -23.85
C LYS A 183 -2.24 -8.05 -22.62
N SER A 184 -1.39 -8.64 -21.77
CA SER A 184 -1.81 -9.25 -20.52
C SER A 184 -2.26 -8.19 -19.53
N ILE A 185 -3.31 -8.48 -18.77
CA ILE A 185 -3.90 -7.61 -17.76
C ILE A 185 -4.32 -8.42 -16.53
N GLY A 186 -4.56 -7.75 -15.41
CA GLY A 186 -5.15 -8.36 -14.22
C GLY A 186 -6.59 -8.82 -14.47
N ILE A 187 -7.01 -9.92 -13.84
CA ILE A 187 -8.29 -10.58 -14.13
C ILE A 187 -9.51 -9.73 -13.75
N SER A 188 -9.37 -8.85 -12.76
CA SER A 188 -10.44 -7.92 -12.35
C SER A 188 -10.80 -6.91 -13.43
N LYS A 189 -9.92 -6.68 -14.42
CA LYS A 189 -10.19 -5.78 -15.56
C LYS A 189 -11.09 -6.42 -16.61
N VAL A 190 -11.36 -7.72 -16.52
CA VAL A 190 -12.14 -8.47 -17.54
C VAL A 190 -13.29 -9.29 -16.97
N LEU A 191 -13.42 -9.33 -15.65
CA LEU A 191 -14.48 -10.02 -14.92
C LEU A 191 -15.48 -9.00 -14.37
N GLU A 192 -16.76 -9.35 -14.41
CA GLU A 192 -17.81 -8.57 -13.74
C GLU A 192 -17.90 -8.94 -12.24
N GLU A 193 -17.51 -10.17 -11.92
CA GLU A 193 -17.47 -10.71 -10.58
C GLU A 193 -16.42 -10.01 -9.72
N LYS A 194 -16.70 -9.95 -8.41
CA LYS A 194 -15.76 -9.40 -7.45
C LYS A 194 -14.53 -10.32 -7.34
N VAL A 195 -13.35 -9.74 -7.52
CA VAL A 195 -12.05 -10.43 -7.38
C VAL A 195 -11.32 -9.91 -6.14
N ILE A 196 -10.89 -10.83 -5.29
CA ILE A 196 -10.04 -10.55 -4.12
C ILE A 196 -8.57 -10.69 -4.55
N ASN A 197 -7.81 -9.60 -4.44
CA ASN A 197 -6.41 -9.57 -4.87
C ASN A 197 -5.48 -10.02 -3.73
N ILE A 198 -4.67 -11.04 -3.99
CA ILE A 198 -3.61 -11.53 -3.10
C ILE A 198 -2.26 -11.33 -3.81
N PRO A 199 -1.76 -10.08 -3.94
CA PRO A 199 -0.57 -9.80 -4.73
C PRO A 199 0.74 -10.15 -4.02
N GLY A 200 1.80 -10.19 -4.82
CA GLY A 200 3.15 -10.64 -4.47
C GLY A 200 3.72 -11.48 -5.63
N CYS A 201 5.04 -11.51 -5.76
CA CYS A 201 5.72 -12.26 -6.83
C CYS A 201 6.76 -13.25 -6.26
N PRO A 202 6.31 -14.35 -5.61
CA PRO A 202 4.91 -14.71 -5.32
C PRO A 202 4.38 -14.08 -4.01
N PRO A 203 3.07 -14.17 -3.72
CA PRO A 203 2.54 -13.90 -2.38
C PRO A 203 3.12 -14.91 -1.39
N SER A 204 3.19 -14.55 -0.11
CA SER A 204 3.59 -15.52 0.91
C SER A 204 2.55 -16.65 1.01
N ASP A 205 3.05 -17.85 1.22
CA ASP A 205 2.30 -19.06 1.59
C ASP A 205 1.26 -18.75 2.68
N VAL A 206 1.69 -17.99 3.70
CA VAL A 206 0.87 -17.53 4.81
C VAL A 206 -0.33 -16.69 4.35
N ASN A 207 -0.15 -15.78 3.39
CA ASN A 207 -1.23 -14.91 2.92
C ASN A 207 -2.22 -15.67 2.04
N ILE A 208 -1.74 -16.62 1.22
CA ILE A 208 -2.59 -17.49 0.41
C ILE A 208 -3.54 -18.29 1.31
N ILE A 209 -2.99 -18.95 2.34
CA ILE A 209 -3.77 -19.76 3.28
C ILE A 209 -4.71 -18.89 4.11
N ALA A 210 -4.25 -17.74 4.59
CA ALA A 210 -5.10 -16.84 5.36
C ALA A 210 -6.33 -16.40 4.56
N ALA A 211 -6.16 -16.02 3.29
CA ALA A 211 -7.26 -15.59 2.44
C ALA A 211 -8.28 -16.73 2.21
N LEU A 212 -7.80 -17.92 1.86
CA LEU A 212 -8.66 -19.10 1.66
C LEU A 212 -9.39 -19.47 2.95
N CYS A 213 -8.68 -19.68 4.05
CA CYS A 213 -9.27 -20.12 5.31
C CYS A 213 -10.22 -19.09 5.93
N PHE A 214 -9.99 -17.78 5.74
CA PHE A 214 -10.95 -16.77 6.18
C PHE A 214 -12.30 -16.96 5.48
N TYR A 215 -12.29 -17.10 4.15
CA TYR A 215 -13.53 -17.30 3.41
C TYR A 215 -14.19 -18.64 3.76
N ILE A 216 -13.42 -19.71 4.00
CA ILE A 216 -13.98 -21.01 4.39
C ILE A 216 -14.69 -20.92 5.75
N LEU A 217 -14.07 -20.25 6.73
CA LEU A 217 -14.64 -20.08 8.06
C LEU A 217 -15.94 -19.26 8.03
N PHE A 218 -15.96 -18.16 7.28
CA PHE A 218 -17.03 -17.16 7.40
C PHE A 218 -17.98 -17.09 6.19
N GLU A 219 -17.58 -17.59 5.02
CA GLU A 219 -18.25 -17.35 3.73
C GLU A 219 -18.51 -15.85 3.48
N GLN A 220 -17.54 -15.04 3.88
CA GLN A 220 -17.54 -13.58 3.79
C GLN A 220 -16.17 -13.10 3.33
N ASP A 221 -16.14 -11.95 2.68
CA ASP A 221 -14.88 -11.31 2.31
C ASP A 221 -14.26 -10.60 3.49
N MET A 222 -12.94 -10.63 3.57
CA MET A 222 -12.21 -9.72 4.44
C MET A 222 -12.49 -8.27 4.04
N SER A 223 -12.27 -7.34 4.97
CA SER A 223 -12.28 -5.92 4.58
C SER A 223 -11.15 -5.66 3.60
N LEU A 224 -11.49 -5.08 2.45
CA LEU A 224 -10.55 -4.83 1.37
C LEU A 224 -10.15 -3.35 1.30
N ASP A 225 -8.94 -3.08 0.82
CA ASP A 225 -8.53 -1.73 0.42
C ASP A 225 -9.09 -1.36 -0.98
N VAL A 226 -8.75 -0.16 -1.45
CA VAL A 226 -9.19 0.35 -2.75
C VAL A 226 -8.65 -0.45 -3.95
N GLN A 227 -7.65 -1.31 -3.75
CA GLN A 227 -7.09 -2.21 -4.76
C GLN A 227 -7.60 -3.65 -4.58
N ASN A 228 -8.71 -3.84 -3.84
CA ASN A 228 -9.31 -5.13 -3.51
C ASN A 228 -8.38 -6.09 -2.75
N ARG A 229 -7.39 -5.58 -1.99
CA ARG A 229 -6.50 -6.41 -1.17
C ARG A 229 -7.02 -6.53 0.27
N PRO A 230 -6.95 -7.70 0.91
CA PRO A 230 -7.34 -7.85 2.31
C PRO A 230 -6.53 -6.94 3.27
N LEU A 231 -7.20 -6.06 4.01
CA LEU A 231 -6.57 -5.10 4.94
C LEU A 231 -5.77 -5.79 6.06
N ALA A 232 -6.18 -6.97 6.52
CA ALA A 232 -5.41 -7.68 7.56
C ALA A 232 -4.04 -8.17 7.05
N LEU A 233 -3.90 -8.38 5.73
CA LEU A 233 -2.68 -8.89 5.10
C LEU A 233 -1.84 -7.75 4.47
N TYR A 234 -2.52 -6.77 3.87
CA TYR A 234 -1.92 -5.69 3.08
C TYR A 234 -2.18 -4.28 3.66
N GLY A 235 -2.84 -4.13 4.80
CA GLY A 235 -3.22 -2.80 5.34
C GLY A 235 -2.09 -2.01 5.99
N LYS A 236 -0.85 -2.54 6.04
CA LYS A 236 0.32 -1.85 6.60
C LYS A 236 1.42 -1.74 5.56
N CYS A 237 2.09 -0.60 5.55
CA CYS A 237 3.30 -0.40 4.77
C CYS A 237 4.43 -1.29 5.32
N LEU A 238 5.20 -1.90 4.42
CA LEU A 238 6.35 -2.75 4.75
C LEU A 238 7.37 -2.01 5.62
N HIS A 239 7.61 -0.73 5.32
CA HIS A 239 8.55 0.10 6.06
C HIS A 239 8.19 0.24 7.54
N ASP A 240 6.90 0.30 7.89
CA ASP A 240 6.45 0.44 9.27
C ASP A 240 6.71 -0.79 10.14
N LEU A 241 6.87 -1.95 9.51
CA LEU A 241 7.14 -3.23 10.17
C LEU A 241 8.63 -3.62 10.10
N CYS A 242 9.46 -2.82 9.43
CA CYS A 242 10.83 -3.16 9.10
C CYS A 242 11.77 -3.07 10.31
N GLU A 243 12.57 -4.11 10.54
CA GLU A 243 13.58 -4.18 11.60
C GLU A 243 14.69 -3.12 11.44
N ARG A 244 14.90 -2.59 10.23
CA ARG A 244 15.91 -1.55 9.94
C ARG A 244 15.36 -0.11 10.07
N LYS A 245 14.10 0.08 10.51
CA LYS A 245 13.46 1.41 10.59
C LYS A 245 14.22 2.40 11.48
N ALA A 246 14.74 1.95 12.62
CA ALA A 246 15.54 2.83 13.49
C ALA A 246 16.83 3.34 12.81
N LYS A 247 17.42 2.56 11.89
CA LYS A 247 18.58 3.00 11.09
C LYS A 247 18.18 4.01 10.02
N PHE A 248 17.02 3.83 9.39
CA PHE A 248 16.43 4.83 8.49
C PHE A 248 16.23 6.17 9.21
N GLU A 249 15.60 6.15 10.40
CA GLU A 249 15.34 7.37 11.18
C GLU A 249 16.61 8.07 11.68
N ALA A 250 17.71 7.33 11.81
CA ALA A 250 19.01 7.86 12.19
C ALA A 250 19.85 8.37 11.00
N GLY A 251 19.34 8.30 9.76
CA GLY A 251 20.11 8.64 8.56
C GLY A 251 21.25 7.66 8.25
N ASN A 252 21.20 6.45 8.81
CA ASN A 252 22.23 5.42 8.68
C ASN A 252 21.89 4.49 7.50
N PHE A 253 22.39 4.85 6.33
CA PHE A 253 22.17 4.13 5.07
C PHE A 253 23.40 3.39 4.58
N ALA A 254 23.18 2.19 4.04
CA ALA A 254 24.19 1.50 3.25
C ALA A 254 24.49 2.31 1.98
N GLN A 255 25.77 2.49 1.65
CA GLN A 255 26.19 3.26 0.48
C GLN A 255 26.23 2.42 -0.80
N SER A 256 26.50 1.11 -0.67
CA SER A 256 26.52 0.12 -1.75
C SER A 256 26.28 -1.28 -1.16
N PHE A 257 26.09 -2.30 -2.00
CA PHE A 257 25.92 -3.68 -1.53
C PHE A 257 27.17 -4.28 -0.86
N ASP A 258 28.36 -3.73 -1.15
CA ASP A 258 29.64 -4.14 -0.53
C ASP A 258 29.98 -3.33 0.74
N ASP A 259 29.09 -2.43 1.16
CA ASP A 259 29.29 -1.61 2.36
C ASP A 259 29.27 -2.48 3.62
N GLU A 260 30.34 -2.43 4.41
CA GLU A 260 30.45 -3.10 5.72
C GLU A 260 29.32 -2.72 6.69
N ASN A 261 28.73 -1.52 6.53
CA ASN A 261 27.57 -1.09 7.30
C ASN A 261 26.32 -1.94 7.05
N ILE A 262 26.21 -2.65 5.93
CA ILE A 262 25.12 -3.62 5.70
C ILE A 262 25.18 -4.74 6.74
N LYS A 263 26.37 -5.20 7.12
CA LYS A 263 26.55 -6.23 8.18
C LYS A 263 26.07 -5.73 9.54
N GLN A 264 26.06 -4.41 9.75
CA GLN A 264 25.53 -3.75 10.94
C GLN A 264 24.02 -3.42 10.84
N GLY A 265 23.35 -3.92 9.79
CA GLY A 265 21.90 -3.75 9.59
C GLY A 265 21.50 -2.33 9.16
N TYR A 266 22.39 -1.55 8.55
CA TYR A 266 22.05 -0.21 8.03
C TYR A 266 20.89 -0.27 7.02
N CYS A 267 20.16 0.83 6.91
CA CYS A 267 18.98 0.89 6.05
C CYS A 267 19.37 0.79 4.57
N LEU A 268 18.59 0.03 3.80
CA LEU A 268 18.82 -0.23 2.37
C LEU A 268 18.12 0.77 1.45
N PHE A 269 17.57 1.87 1.98
CA PHE A 269 16.82 2.85 1.19
C PHE A 269 17.68 3.50 0.08
N LYS A 270 18.94 3.87 0.41
CA LYS A 270 19.89 4.46 -0.54
C LYS A 270 20.37 3.50 -1.64
N VAL A 271 20.27 2.19 -1.40
CA VAL A 271 20.51 1.14 -2.41
C VAL A 271 19.20 0.59 -3.00
N GLY A 272 18.13 1.40 -2.94
CA GLY A 272 16.92 1.21 -3.74
C GLY A 272 15.76 0.49 -3.07
N CYS A 273 15.78 0.26 -1.75
CA CYS A 273 14.63 -0.36 -1.07
C CYS A 273 13.33 0.45 -1.26
N LYS A 274 12.37 -0.15 -1.97
CA LYS A 274 11.02 0.39 -2.25
C LYS A 274 10.00 0.08 -1.13
N GLY A 275 10.46 -0.44 0.01
CA GLY A 275 9.62 -0.80 1.15
C GLY A 275 8.69 0.33 1.65
N PRO A 276 9.08 1.62 1.61
CA PRO A 276 8.18 2.72 1.97
C PRO A 276 6.97 2.92 1.06
N TYR A 277 6.97 2.31 -0.12
CA TYR A 277 5.91 2.46 -1.13
C TYR A 277 5.06 1.20 -1.28
N ALA A 278 5.35 0.16 -0.50
CA ALA A 278 4.78 -1.16 -0.69
C ALA A 278 4.05 -1.65 0.56
N TYR A 279 2.92 -2.30 0.33
CA TYR A 279 1.98 -2.78 1.31
C TYR A 279 1.99 -4.30 1.27
N ASN A 280 2.53 -4.91 2.32
CA ASN A 280 2.61 -6.35 2.50
C ASN A 280 3.06 -6.63 3.95
N ASN A 281 2.96 -7.87 4.40
CA ASN A 281 3.32 -8.27 5.76
C ASN A 281 4.63 -9.08 5.85
N CYS A 282 5.49 -9.05 4.81
CA CYS A 282 6.76 -9.79 4.75
C CYS A 282 7.65 -9.70 6.01
N PRO A 283 7.82 -8.54 6.70
CA PRO A 283 8.66 -8.46 7.90
C PRO A 283 8.03 -9.22 9.08
N LYS A 284 6.70 -9.30 9.12
CA LYS A 284 5.92 -9.96 10.16
C LYS A 284 5.86 -11.48 9.93
N VAL A 285 5.52 -11.91 8.72
CA VAL A 285 5.30 -13.33 8.40
C VAL A 285 6.55 -14.02 7.86
N LYS A 286 7.45 -13.27 7.23
CA LYS A 286 8.66 -13.77 6.54
C LYS A 286 8.30 -14.85 5.50
N PHE A 287 9.30 -15.52 4.95
CA PHE A 287 9.16 -16.60 3.97
C PHE A 287 9.88 -17.86 4.44
N ASN A 288 9.42 -19.02 3.97
CA ASN A 288 10.02 -20.33 4.19
C ASN A 288 10.15 -20.64 5.69
N SER A 289 9.02 -20.92 6.36
CA SER A 289 8.99 -21.20 7.81
C SER A 289 9.57 -20.07 8.66
N LYS A 290 9.25 -18.83 8.28
CA LYS A 290 9.75 -17.59 8.91
C LYS A 290 11.27 -17.40 8.92
N THR A 291 11.99 -18.07 8.01
CA THR A 291 13.46 -18.01 7.94
C THR A 291 13.96 -16.60 7.64
N SER A 292 13.48 -15.99 6.56
CA SER A 292 13.96 -14.67 6.12
C SER A 292 12.94 -13.92 5.27
N TRP A 293 13.28 -12.70 4.87
CA TRP A 293 12.59 -11.89 3.86
C TRP A 293 13.63 -10.99 3.17
N PRO A 294 13.34 -10.35 2.02
CA PRO A 294 14.36 -9.67 1.20
C PRO A 294 15.31 -8.75 1.98
N VAL A 295 14.77 -7.86 2.82
CA VAL A 295 15.58 -6.90 3.58
C VAL A 295 16.37 -7.56 4.70
N ALA A 296 15.86 -8.61 5.35
CA ALA A 296 16.65 -9.40 6.29
C ALA A 296 17.83 -10.09 5.58
N ALA A 297 17.64 -10.52 4.33
CA ALA A 297 18.68 -11.14 3.50
C ALA A 297 19.67 -10.13 2.89
N GLY A 298 19.46 -8.81 3.07
CA GLY A 298 20.39 -7.77 2.62
C GLY A 298 20.03 -7.08 1.30
N HIS A 299 18.92 -7.46 0.65
CA HIS A 299 18.44 -6.80 -0.56
C HIS A 299 17.20 -5.92 -0.27
N GLY A 300 17.12 -4.74 -0.91
CA GLY A 300 15.97 -3.86 -0.78
C GLY A 300 14.65 -4.52 -1.22
N CYS A 301 13.52 -4.08 -0.68
CA CYS A 301 12.23 -4.48 -1.23
C CYS A 301 12.08 -3.91 -2.66
N ILE A 302 11.55 -4.69 -3.60
CA ILE A 302 11.27 -4.26 -4.98
C ILE A 302 9.80 -3.87 -5.20
N ALA A 303 8.99 -3.80 -4.14
CA ALA A 303 7.56 -3.51 -4.19
C ALA A 303 6.74 -4.51 -5.02
N CYS A 304 7.10 -5.81 -5.01
CA CYS A 304 6.48 -6.83 -5.87
C CYS A 304 4.98 -7.08 -5.64
N SER A 305 4.38 -6.49 -4.61
CA SER A 305 2.94 -6.54 -4.30
C SER A 305 2.15 -5.31 -4.77
N GLU A 306 2.80 -4.33 -5.38
CA GLU A 306 2.15 -3.15 -5.93
C GLU A 306 1.82 -3.32 -7.42
N GLU A 307 0.81 -2.60 -7.89
CA GLU A 307 0.45 -2.54 -9.30
C GLU A 307 1.61 -1.93 -10.12
N ASN A 308 1.88 -2.48 -11.29
CA ASN A 308 2.92 -2.01 -12.25
C ASN A 308 4.33 -1.85 -11.64
N PHE A 309 4.69 -2.62 -10.62
CA PHE A 309 5.98 -2.45 -9.94
C PHE A 309 7.21 -2.66 -10.86
N TRP A 310 7.02 -3.31 -12.02
CA TRP A 310 8.03 -3.46 -13.07
C TRP A 310 8.45 -2.14 -13.71
N ASP A 311 7.54 -1.19 -13.84
CA ASP A 311 7.76 0.06 -14.57
C ASP A 311 7.74 1.30 -13.67
N ASP A 312 6.96 1.28 -12.58
CA ASP A 312 6.65 2.48 -11.80
C ASP A 312 7.74 2.89 -10.78
N PHE A 313 8.74 2.04 -10.52
CA PHE A 313 9.76 2.27 -9.49
C PHE A 313 11.18 2.54 -10.01
N GLY A 314 11.36 2.61 -11.34
CA GLY A 314 12.67 2.81 -11.97
C GLY A 314 13.67 1.70 -11.65
N PHE A 315 14.96 2.03 -11.64
CA PHE A 315 15.99 1.04 -11.25
C PHE A 315 15.81 0.58 -9.80
N TYR A 316 15.64 -0.74 -9.60
CA TYR A 316 15.35 -1.33 -8.28
C TYR A 316 16.44 -1.12 -7.23
N GLU A 317 17.70 -1.10 -7.66
CA GLU A 317 18.87 -0.94 -6.79
C GLU A 317 19.26 0.53 -6.61
N LYS A 318 18.37 1.45 -6.99
CA LYS A 318 18.56 2.90 -6.91
C LYS A 318 17.41 3.58 -6.16
N PRO A 319 17.68 4.68 -5.46
CA PRO A 319 16.62 5.51 -4.87
C PRO A 319 15.71 6.06 -5.96
N MET A 320 14.49 6.47 -5.61
CA MET A 320 13.56 7.09 -6.58
C MET A 320 13.92 8.55 -6.80
N SER A 321 15.01 8.74 -7.53
CA SER A 321 15.50 10.04 -8.00
C SER A 321 15.33 10.08 -9.51
N ASN A 322 15.02 11.24 -10.07
CA ASN A 322 14.67 11.46 -11.48
C ASN A 322 15.69 10.90 -12.47
N GLU A 323 16.97 10.84 -12.10
CA GLU A 323 18.04 10.22 -12.89
C GLU A 323 17.76 8.73 -13.17
N PHE A 324 17.06 8.04 -12.27
CA PHE A 324 16.82 6.60 -12.31
C PHE A 324 15.42 6.22 -12.78
N ALA A 325 14.65 7.18 -13.28
CA ALA A 325 13.31 6.94 -13.82
C ALA A 325 13.38 6.36 -15.24
N TYR A 326 12.55 5.35 -15.54
CA TYR A 326 12.40 4.83 -16.90
C TYR A 326 11.49 5.68 -17.78
N ASN A 327 10.52 6.34 -17.16
CA ASN A 327 9.51 7.15 -17.80
C ASN A 327 9.31 8.44 -17.00
N ASP A 328 8.65 9.41 -17.62
CA ASP A 328 8.25 10.65 -16.99
C ASP A 328 6.75 10.64 -16.72
N PHE A 329 6.38 10.53 -15.44
CA PHE A 329 4.99 10.56 -14.97
C PHE A 329 4.59 11.92 -14.38
N SER A 330 5.33 12.99 -14.67
CA SER A 330 5.00 14.36 -14.25
C SER A 330 3.73 14.88 -14.92
N SER A 331 2.56 14.34 -14.57
CA SER A 331 1.27 14.76 -15.11
C SER A 331 0.47 15.62 -14.12
N ILE A 332 1.12 16.30 -13.19
CA ILE A 332 0.45 17.03 -12.08
C ILE A 332 -0.34 18.24 -12.56
N LEU A 333 -0.08 18.75 -13.77
CA LEU A 333 -0.80 19.90 -14.32
C LEU A 333 -1.80 19.44 -15.39
N ALA A 334 -2.94 18.90 -14.95
CA ALA A 334 -4.12 18.89 -15.81
C ALA A 334 -4.46 20.35 -16.15
N THR A 335 -4.66 20.64 -17.44
CA THR A 335 -4.96 21.96 -18.01
C THR A 335 -6.40 22.40 -17.70
N GLU A 336 -6.84 22.29 -16.46
CA GLU A 336 -8.14 22.83 -16.06
C GLU A 336 -8.01 24.32 -15.70
N VAL A 337 -9.00 25.10 -16.15
CA VAL A 337 -9.14 26.51 -15.77
C VAL A 337 -9.69 26.53 -14.35
N ILE A 338 -8.88 27.00 -13.41
CA ILE A 338 -9.24 26.94 -11.99
C ILE A 338 -9.77 28.29 -11.54
N HIS A 339 -10.97 28.28 -10.99
CA HIS A 339 -11.57 29.46 -10.38
C HIS A 339 -10.86 29.77 -9.06
N ASN A 340 -10.04 30.82 -9.03
CA ASN A 340 -9.49 31.35 -7.79
C ASN A 340 -10.60 32.05 -7.01
N ALA A 341 -11.08 31.42 -5.94
CA ALA A 341 -12.15 32.00 -5.15
C ALA A 341 -11.65 33.21 -4.36
N SER A 342 -12.46 34.25 -4.24
CA SER A 342 -12.21 35.32 -3.28
C SER A 342 -12.62 34.89 -1.87
N ILE A 343 -11.92 35.40 -0.85
CA ILE A 343 -12.34 35.25 0.56
C ILE A 343 -13.77 35.77 0.80
N ASN A 344 -14.22 36.72 -0.03
CA ASN A 344 -15.56 37.29 0.00
C ASN A 344 -16.64 36.36 -0.58
N GLU A 345 -16.28 35.27 -1.24
CA GLU A 345 -17.22 34.26 -1.75
C GLU A 345 -17.64 33.27 -0.67
N LEU A 346 -16.99 33.30 0.51
CA LEU A 346 -17.32 32.45 1.65
C LEU A 346 -18.74 32.76 2.16
N ASN A 347 -19.60 31.75 2.17
CA ASN A 347 -20.98 31.84 2.62
C ASN A 347 -21.41 30.55 3.36
N SER A 348 -22.68 30.45 3.74
CA SER A 348 -23.19 29.33 4.54
C SER A 348 -23.13 27.96 3.85
N LYS A 349 -22.93 27.90 2.52
CA LYS A 349 -22.93 26.67 1.72
C LYS A 349 -21.54 26.15 1.39
N ASN A 350 -20.48 26.94 1.59
CA ASN A 350 -19.14 26.56 1.13
C ASN A 350 -18.08 26.61 2.25
N ILE A 351 -16.97 25.96 1.95
CA ILE A 351 -15.72 25.98 2.73
C ILE A 351 -14.66 26.57 1.82
N LEU A 352 -13.77 27.40 2.38
CA LEU A 352 -12.63 27.98 1.67
C LEU A 352 -11.33 27.42 2.23
N LEU A 353 -10.55 26.73 1.40
CA LEU A 353 -9.15 26.48 1.66
C LEU A 353 -8.35 27.71 1.21
N ASP A 354 -7.83 28.47 2.17
CA ASP A 354 -6.95 29.61 1.91
C ASP A 354 -5.48 29.14 1.95
N LEU A 355 -4.77 29.36 0.85
CA LEU A 355 -3.33 29.10 0.67
C LEU A 355 -2.65 30.39 0.18
N SER A 356 -2.85 31.49 0.91
CA SER A 356 -2.16 32.76 0.69
C SER A 356 -0.88 32.86 1.54
N SER A 357 0.01 33.79 1.18
CA SER A 357 1.27 34.03 1.91
C SER A 357 1.03 34.48 3.36
N ASP A 358 -0.08 35.17 3.60
CA ASP A 358 -0.35 35.83 4.87
C ASP A 358 -1.31 35.02 5.75
N SER A 359 -2.00 34.04 5.16
CA SER A 359 -2.93 33.17 5.87
C SER A 359 -3.03 31.80 5.20
N SER A 360 -2.93 30.74 5.99
CA SER A 360 -3.44 29.44 5.57
C SER A 360 -4.47 28.91 6.55
N GLY A 361 -5.57 28.39 6.02
CA GLY A 361 -6.64 27.87 6.87
C GLY A 361 -7.75 27.21 6.07
N ILE A 362 -8.62 26.50 6.79
CA ILE A 362 -9.85 25.95 6.25
C ILE A 362 -10.99 26.75 6.87
N PHE A 363 -11.57 27.67 6.12
CA PHE A 363 -12.56 28.60 6.63
C PHE A 363 -13.98 28.19 6.25
N TYR A 364 -14.92 28.30 7.20
CA TYR A 364 -16.34 28.07 6.96
C TYR A 364 -17.19 29.13 7.67
N TYR A 365 -18.43 29.32 7.20
CA TYR A 365 -19.38 30.30 7.75
C TYR A 365 -20.64 29.62 8.29
N ASN A 366 -20.99 29.88 9.55
CA ASN A 366 -22.29 29.53 10.15
C ASN A 366 -22.98 30.79 10.70
N GLU A 367 -22.25 31.62 11.44
CA GLU A 367 -22.68 32.95 11.94
C GLU A 367 -21.52 33.97 11.89
N ASN A 368 -20.30 33.48 12.20
CA ASN A 368 -19.04 34.17 11.97
C ASN A 368 -18.13 33.29 11.10
N LYS A 369 -17.05 33.88 10.55
CA LYS A 369 -15.97 33.14 9.90
C LYS A 369 -15.17 32.36 10.95
N ASN A 370 -15.08 31.04 10.79
CA ASN A 370 -14.32 30.15 11.68
C ASN A 370 -13.19 29.45 10.90
N ASN A 371 -12.06 29.21 11.55
CA ASN A 371 -10.99 28.37 11.00
C ASN A 371 -11.12 26.96 11.58
N PHE A 372 -11.22 25.97 10.72
CA PHE A 372 -11.28 24.55 11.07
C PHE A 372 -9.89 23.92 11.17
N LEU A 373 -8.84 24.55 10.62
CA LEU A 373 -7.48 24.01 10.64
C LEU A 373 -6.70 24.58 11.84
N ASP A 374 -6.33 23.70 12.78
CA ASP A 374 -5.34 23.97 13.84
C ASP A 374 -3.96 23.50 13.36
N PHE A 375 -3.09 24.47 13.06
CA PHE A 375 -1.74 24.22 12.55
C PHE A 375 -0.75 25.21 13.17
N SER A 376 0.33 24.67 13.73
CA SER A 376 1.51 25.44 14.09
C SER A 376 2.76 24.58 14.13
N PHE A 377 3.93 25.16 13.84
CA PHE A 377 5.21 24.46 13.96
C PHE A 377 6.39 25.44 14.13
N GLU A 378 7.53 24.92 14.58
CA GLU A 378 8.81 25.66 14.61
C GLU A 378 9.33 25.83 13.17
N ALA A 379 9.27 27.06 12.66
CA ALA A 379 9.62 27.44 11.31
C ALA A 379 11.09 27.88 11.16
N ASN A 380 11.87 27.95 12.24
CA ASN A 380 13.30 28.23 12.16
C ASN A 380 14.11 26.92 12.01
N PRO A 381 14.75 26.66 10.85
CA PRO A 381 15.54 25.44 10.60
C PRO A 381 16.72 25.26 11.58
N LYS A 382 17.37 26.35 12.00
CA LYS A 382 18.52 26.31 12.93
C LYS A 382 18.07 25.89 14.33
N VAL A 383 17.00 26.52 14.81
CA VAL A 383 16.40 26.17 16.11
C VAL A 383 15.88 24.74 16.10
N PHE A 384 15.24 24.30 15.01
CA PHE A 384 14.83 22.92 14.83
C PHE A 384 16.00 21.94 14.97
N LEU A 385 17.12 22.14 14.26
CA LEU A 385 18.30 21.27 14.35
C LEU A 385 18.81 21.14 15.80
N ASN A 386 18.88 22.27 16.52
CA ASN A 386 19.36 22.32 17.89
C ASN A 386 18.39 21.64 18.88
N GLN A 387 17.08 21.81 18.69
CA GLN A 387 16.06 21.25 19.58
C GLN A 387 15.72 19.79 19.28
N PHE A 388 15.85 19.35 18.03
CA PHE A 388 15.49 18.00 17.59
C PHE A 388 16.50 16.96 18.09
N ALA A 389 17.78 17.32 18.19
CA ALA A 389 18.90 16.45 18.56
C ALA A 389 18.93 16.04 20.06
N LYS A 390 17.80 15.59 20.63
CA LYS A 390 17.66 15.19 22.04
C LYS A 390 17.77 13.69 22.27
N THR A 391 17.53 12.87 21.25
CA THR A 391 17.62 11.41 21.33
C THR A 391 18.83 10.89 20.58
N LYS A 392 19.31 9.68 20.90
CA LYS A 392 20.45 9.07 20.19
C LYS A 392 20.22 8.97 18.67
N ILE A 393 19.00 8.63 18.26
CA ILE A 393 18.62 8.53 16.84
C ILE A 393 18.64 9.92 16.19
N ALA A 394 18.04 10.92 16.85
CA ALA A 394 17.99 12.28 16.33
C ALA A 394 19.39 12.93 16.23
N MET A 395 20.23 12.75 17.25
CA MET A 395 21.63 13.20 17.22
C MET A 395 22.40 12.56 16.07
N SER A 396 22.25 11.25 15.87
CA SER A 396 22.86 10.53 14.74
C SER A 396 22.41 11.10 13.39
N LEU A 397 21.12 11.42 13.23
CA LEU A 397 20.60 11.99 11.99
C LEU A 397 21.22 13.36 11.69
N VAL A 398 21.24 14.26 12.69
CA VAL A 398 21.82 15.61 12.53
C VAL A 398 23.32 15.54 12.26
N GLN A 399 24.04 14.66 12.96
CA GLN A 399 25.47 14.44 12.73
C GLN A 399 25.73 13.93 11.31
N ASN A 400 25.01 12.90 10.86
CA ASN A 400 25.14 12.37 9.50
C ASN A 400 24.85 13.44 8.44
N PHE A 401 23.84 14.28 8.67
CA PHE A 401 23.53 15.41 7.78
C PHE A 401 24.65 16.45 7.77
N GLN A 402 25.19 16.81 8.93
CA GLN A 402 26.32 17.74 9.02
C GLN A 402 27.55 17.21 8.26
N GLU A 403 27.88 15.93 8.42
CA GLU A 403 29.05 15.31 7.78
C GLU A 403 28.90 15.21 6.25
N GLN A 404 27.73 14.79 5.76
CA GLN A 404 27.53 14.56 4.31
C GLN A 404 27.08 15.81 3.54
N PHE A 405 26.38 16.74 4.20
CA PHE A 405 25.83 17.97 3.61
C PHE A 405 26.32 19.21 4.35
N GLN A 406 27.62 19.26 4.65
CA GLN A 406 28.28 20.32 5.43
C GLN A 406 27.97 21.74 4.92
N SER A 407 27.93 21.95 3.60
CA SER A 407 27.59 23.26 3.02
C SER A 407 26.17 23.71 3.36
N HIS A 408 25.21 22.78 3.39
CA HIS A 408 23.81 23.07 3.70
C HIS A 408 23.65 23.34 5.20
N TYR A 409 24.32 22.53 6.03
CA TYR A 409 24.36 22.74 7.47
C TYR A 409 24.96 24.11 7.82
N ASN A 410 26.14 24.46 7.28
CA ASN A 410 26.79 25.75 7.53
C ASN A 410 25.91 26.92 7.09
N PHE A 411 25.30 26.83 5.91
CA PHE A 411 24.38 27.85 5.43
C PHE A 411 23.25 28.12 6.45
N ILE A 412 22.64 27.07 7.01
CA ILE A 412 21.59 27.20 8.01
C ILE A 412 22.12 27.87 9.29
N GLN A 413 23.29 27.47 9.78
CA GLN A 413 23.89 28.04 10.99
C GLN A 413 24.23 29.53 10.84
N GLU A 414 24.69 29.94 9.64
CA GLU A 414 25.12 31.30 9.34
C GLU A 414 23.97 32.27 9.01
N ASN A 415 22.87 31.76 8.43
CA ASN A 415 21.82 32.62 7.84
C ASN A 415 20.50 32.66 8.62
N TYR A 416 20.39 31.93 9.73
CA TYR A 416 19.20 31.91 10.60
C TYR A 416 19.59 32.28 12.04
N SER A 417 18.71 33.04 12.71
CA SER A 417 18.91 33.44 14.11
C SER A 417 18.69 32.26 15.07
N ASP A 418 19.09 32.43 16.32
CA ASP A 418 18.83 31.46 17.40
C ASP A 418 17.45 31.63 18.06
N GLU A 419 16.61 32.52 17.52
CA GLU A 419 15.26 32.79 18.02
C GLU A 419 14.25 31.80 17.45
N SER A 420 13.42 31.24 18.32
CA SER A 420 12.31 30.35 17.94
C SER A 420 11.25 31.13 17.16
N ILE A 421 10.77 30.57 16.05
CA ILE A 421 9.76 31.20 15.21
C ILE A 421 8.62 30.19 15.03
N THR A 422 7.47 30.46 15.63
CA THR A 422 6.26 29.65 15.40
C THR A 422 5.51 30.18 14.19
N SER A 423 5.33 29.35 13.17
CA SER A 423 4.45 29.65 12.04
C SER A 423 3.12 28.93 12.18
N THR A 424 2.05 29.59 11.71
CA THR A 424 0.71 29.03 11.50
C THR A 424 0.33 28.93 10.02
N ASN A 425 1.26 29.24 9.10
CA ASN A 425 1.06 29.11 7.65
C ASN A 425 1.63 27.78 7.14
N VAL A 426 0.81 26.93 6.53
CA VAL A 426 1.24 25.64 5.96
C VAL A 426 2.26 25.80 4.83
N LEU A 427 2.24 26.93 4.11
CA LEU A 427 3.21 27.21 3.04
C LEU A 427 4.62 27.46 3.58
N ASP A 428 4.76 27.85 4.85
CA ASP A 428 6.07 28.04 5.49
C ASP A 428 6.83 26.72 5.63
N LEU A 429 6.16 25.57 5.49
CA LEU A 429 6.82 24.27 5.37
C LEU A 429 7.78 24.24 4.18
N PHE A 430 7.44 24.89 3.06
CA PHE A 430 8.30 24.92 1.88
C PHE A 430 9.57 25.71 2.16
N TYR A 431 9.43 26.90 2.76
CA TYR A 431 10.56 27.74 3.18
C TYR A 431 11.41 27.08 4.27
N PHE A 432 10.79 26.33 5.18
CA PHE A 432 11.48 25.58 6.23
C PHE A 432 12.33 24.45 5.66
N ILE A 433 11.80 23.64 4.74
CA ILE A 433 12.53 22.45 4.27
C ILE A 433 13.61 22.78 3.22
N TYR A 434 13.41 23.85 2.44
CA TYR A 434 14.21 24.14 1.27
C TYR A 434 15.72 24.34 1.56
N PRO A 435 16.14 25.00 2.66
CA PRO A 435 17.56 25.09 3.03
C PRO A 435 18.24 23.74 3.27
N PHE A 436 17.53 22.76 3.84
CA PHE A 436 18.10 21.43 4.08
C PHE A 436 18.42 20.69 2.78
N ILE A 437 17.69 20.96 1.71
CA ILE A 437 17.84 20.27 0.43
C ILE A 437 18.59 21.07 -0.64
N SER A 438 18.70 22.40 -0.48
CA SER A 438 19.30 23.28 -1.48
C SER A 438 20.55 24.01 -1.00
N GLY A 439 20.76 24.13 0.31
CA GLY A 439 21.83 24.95 0.89
C GLY A 439 21.65 26.45 0.66
N LYS A 440 20.43 26.91 0.37
CA LYS A 440 20.07 28.33 0.24
C LYS A 440 18.65 28.61 0.76
N LYS A 441 18.30 29.89 0.92
CA LYS A 441 16.92 30.31 1.26
C LYS A 441 16.02 30.16 0.03
N LEU A 442 14.75 29.84 0.27
CA LEU A 442 13.73 29.87 -0.78
C LEU A 442 13.29 31.32 -0.96
N GLU A 443 13.49 31.88 -2.15
CA GLU A 443 13.13 33.27 -2.45
C GLU A 443 11.70 33.38 -3.00
N ASN A 444 11.30 32.41 -3.82
CA ASN A 444 9.97 32.33 -4.41
C ASN A 444 9.45 30.90 -4.29
N ILE A 445 8.22 30.74 -3.82
CA ILE A 445 7.52 29.46 -3.73
C ILE A 445 7.44 28.71 -5.08
N ASP A 446 7.42 29.42 -6.20
CA ASP A 446 7.38 28.81 -7.53
C ASP A 446 8.60 27.91 -7.79
N GLU A 447 9.77 28.25 -7.25
CA GLU A 447 10.98 27.42 -7.36
C GLU A 447 10.78 26.06 -6.67
N PHE A 448 10.10 26.07 -5.52
CA PHE A 448 9.77 24.85 -4.80
C PHE A 448 8.74 24.01 -5.55
N LEU A 449 7.71 24.65 -6.09
CA LEU A 449 6.65 23.97 -6.83
C LEU A 449 7.17 23.41 -8.16
N ASP A 450 8.09 24.10 -8.84
CA ASP A 450 8.71 23.59 -10.07
C ASP A 450 9.52 22.31 -9.84
N LEU A 451 10.24 22.21 -8.70
CA LEU A 451 10.90 20.96 -8.32
C LEU A 451 9.89 19.83 -8.09
N ALA A 452 8.81 20.12 -7.36
CA ALA A 452 7.78 19.11 -7.09
C ALA A 452 7.09 18.63 -8.38
N LEU A 453 6.87 19.55 -9.32
CA LEU A 453 6.26 19.27 -10.62
C LEU A 453 7.21 18.51 -11.57
N ALA A 454 8.52 18.67 -11.41
CA ALA A 454 9.53 17.98 -12.20
C ALA A 454 9.77 16.52 -11.76
N TYR A 455 9.15 16.05 -10.68
CA TYR A 455 9.33 14.68 -10.22
C TYR A 455 8.71 13.66 -11.18
N LYS A 456 9.51 12.66 -11.57
CA LYS A 456 9.19 11.74 -12.67
C LYS A 456 8.46 10.47 -12.25
N PHE A 457 8.41 10.12 -10.97
CA PHE A 457 7.74 8.89 -10.51
C PHE A 457 6.32 9.17 -10.04
N LYS A 458 5.47 8.14 -10.11
CA LYS A 458 4.10 8.21 -9.58
C LYS A 458 4.04 8.18 -8.06
N HIS A 459 4.99 7.50 -7.42
CA HIS A 459 4.94 7.21 -5.99
C HIS A 459 5.70 8.25 -5.16
N PRO A 460 5.05 8.91 -4.19
CA PRO A 460 5.67 9.91 -3.33
C PRO A 460 6.42 9.28 -2.16
N SER A 461 7.58 9.84 -1.81
CA SER A 461 8.22 9.66 -0.50
C SER A 461 7.50 10.49 0.56
N LYS A 462 6.53 9.85 1.22
CA LYS A 462 5.56 10.51 2.11
C LYS A 462 6.19 11.03 3.40
N PHE A 463 5.85 12.26 3.75
CA PHE A 463 6.11 12.82 5.07
C PHE A 463 5.10 12.26 6.09
N ASP A 464 5.58 11.92 7.30
CA ASP A 464 4.84 11.37 8.45
C ASP A 464 3.86 12.39 9.10
N PHE A 465 3.05 13.09 8.30
CA PHE A 465 2.04 14.01 8.82
C PHE A 465 0.98 13.25 9.61
N LYS A 466 0.36 13.93 10.57
CA LYS A 466 -0.76 13.38 11.33
C LYS A 466 -1.88 14.41 11.42
N THR A 467 -3.05 14.05 10.89
CA THR A 467 -4.28 14.82 11.09
C THR A 467 -5.14 14.14 12.15
N THR A 468 -5.58 14.89 13.16
CA THR A 468 -6.56 14.44 14.16
C THR A 468 -7.81 15.30 14.05
N ILE A 469 -8.99 14.70 13.94
CA ILE A 469 -10.27 15.40 13.77
C ILE A 469 -11.06 15.34 15.07
N ASN A 470 -11.30 16.51 15.68
CA ASN A 470 -12.22 16.72 16.80
C ASN A 470 -13.21 17.85 16.43
N ASP A 471 -13.28 18.93 17.21
CA ASP A 471 -14.00 20.16 16.84
C ASP A 471 -13.29 20.95 15.72
N GLN A 472 -11.98 20.77 15.60
CA GLN A 472 -11.11 21.28 14.54
C GLN A 472 -10.23 20.13 14.02
N ALA A 473 -9.71 20.30 12.81
CA ALA A 473 -8.66 19.45 12.25
C ALA A 473 -7.29 19.93 12.74
N LYS A 474 -6.66 19.17 13.63
CA LYS A 474 -5.28 19.42 14.06
C LYS A 474 -4.29 18.72 13.13
N LEU A 475 -3.49 19.51 12.41
CA LEU A 475 -2.42 19.03 11.54
C LEU A 475 -1.07 19.11 12.28
N ASP A 476 -0.54 17.97 12.71
CA ASP A 476 0.76 17.87 13.38
C ASP A 476 1.85 17.41 12.40
N VAL A 477 2.82 18.28 12.19
CA VAL A 477 3.99 18.05 11.32
C VAL A 477 5.29 17.83 12.10
N SER A 478 5.26 17.88 13.43
CA SER A 478 6.46 17.98 14.28
C SER A 478 7.45 16.83 14.03
N LYS A 479 6.93 15.61 13.87
CA LYS A 479 7.76 14.45 13.52
C LYS A 479 8.31 14.56 12.11
N SER A 480 7.53 15.08 11.17
CA SER A 480 7.87 15.13 9.75
C SER A 480 8.97 16.11 9.39
N LEU A 481 9.27 17.09 10.25
CA LEU A 481 10.33 18.06 10.02
C LEU A 481 11.72 17.41 9.87
N ARG A 482 11.90 16.16 10.34
CA ARG A 482 13.12 15.36 10.17
C ARG A 482 13.27 14.71 8.78
N MET A 483 12.16 14.55 8.04
CA MET A 483 12.13 13.82 6.77
C MET A 483 13.06 14.38 5.68
N PRO A 484 13.22 15.69 5.45
CA PRO A 484 14.14 16.18 4.42
C PRO A 484 15.59 15.74 4.67
N LEU A 485 16.04 15.70 5.94
CA LEU A 485 17.37 15.22 6.31
C LEU A 485 17.52 13.72 6.00
N ILE A 486 16.52 12.93 6.42
CA ILE A 486 16.52 11.48 6.18
C ILE A 486 16.56 11.17 4.68
N TYR A 487 15.71 11.84 3.89
CA TYR A 487 15.57 11.55 2.48
C TYR A 487 16.77 11.96 1.64
N ILE A 488 17.35 13.13 1.91
CA ILE A 488 18.55 13.56 1.18
C ILE A 488 19.76 12.67 1.51
N LEU A 489 19.93 12.27 2.78
CA LEU A 489 20.91 11.25 3.18
C LEU A 489 20.64 9.89 2.53
N GLY A 490 19.35 9.57 2.37
CA GLY A 490 18.83 8.38 1.71
C GLY A 490 18.97 8.39 0.18
N GLY A 491 19.52 9.46 -0.41
CA GLY A 491 19.82 9.55 -1.84
C GLY A 491 18.65 9.99 -2.72
N LEU A 492 17.56 10.52 -2.15
CA LEU A 492 16.54 11.19 -2.95
C LEU A 492 17.06 12.54 -3.47
N ASP A 493 16.59 12.94 -4.64
CA ASP A 493 16.79 14.28 -5.18
C ASP A 493 15.77 15.28 -4.63
N LYS A 494 15.93 16.56 -5.01
CA LYS A 494 15.12 17.66 -4.49
C LYS A 494 13.68 17.52 -4.98
N GLU A 495 13.50 17.09 -6.21
CA GLU A 495 12.24 16.84 -6.88
C GLU A 495 11.42 15.81 -6.10
N ALA A 496 12.00 14.66 -5.74
CA ALA A 496 11.34 13.65 -4.93
C ALA A 496 10.92 14.17 -3.55
N ILE A 497 11.79 14.93 -2.88
CA ILE A 497 11.52 15.44 -1.52
C ILE A 497 10.43 16.51 -1.55
N THR A 498 10.50 17.45 -2.50
CA THR A 498 9.51 18.52 -2.67
C THR A 498 8.15 17.95 -3.09
N PHE A 499 8.12 17.01 -4.04
CA PHE A 499 6.89 16.29 -4.41
C PHE A 499 6.30 15.53 -3.22
N GLY A 500 7.13 14.82 -2.46
CA GLY A 500 6.71 14.10 -1.25
C GLY A 500 6.04 15.00 -0.21
N LEU A 501 6.59 16.20 0.00
CA LEU A 501 6.00 17.18 0.92
C LEU A 501 4.65 17.70 0.42
N VAL A 502 4.59 18.13 -0.85
CA VAL A 502 3.36 18.66 -1.47
C VAL A 502 2.25 17.60 -1.46
N PHE A 503 2.59 16.37 -1.82
CA PHE A 503 1.66 15.25 -1.82
C PHE A 503 1.13 14.96 -0.41
N SER A 504 2.02 14.86 0.59
CA SER A 504 1.61 14.64 1.98
C SER A 504 0.71 15.76 2.50
N LEU A 505 1.03 17.03 2.19
CA LEU A 505 0.21 18.17 2.59
C LEU A 505 -1.19 18.08 1.97
N LYS A 506 -1.27 17.83 0.67
CA LYS A 506 -2.52 17.67 -0.07
C LYS A 506 -3.42 16.58 0.50
N GLU A 507 -2.86 15.40 0.80
CA GLU A 507 -3.63 14.29 1.39
C GLU A 507 -4.19 14.62 2.78
N HIS A 508 -3.43 15.35 3.60
CA HIS A 508 -3.86 15.71 4.95
C HIS A 508 -4.86 16.88 4.95
N LEU A 509 -4.72 17.84 4.03
CA LEU A 509 -5.72 18.87 3.77
C LEU A 509 -7.02 18.28 3.23
N LYS A 510 -6.94 17.28 2.33
CA LYS A 510 -8.10 16.51 1.84
C LYS A 510 -8.88 15.87 2.99
N GLN A 511 -8.19 15.23 3.94
CA GLN A 511 -8.82 14.65 5.12
C GLN A 511 -9.51 15.72 5.99
N ALA A 512 -8.84 16.85 6.24
CA ALA A 512 -9.38 17.95 7.02
C ALA A 512 -10.60 18.60 6.34
N LEU A 513 -10.55 18.82 5.02
CA LEU A 513 -11.66 19.35 4.23
C LEU A 513 -12.86 18.42 4.24
N LYS A 514 -12.65 17.11 4.03
CA LYS A 514 -13.73 16.12 4.09
C LYS A 514 -14.40 16.09 5.47
N ALA A 515 -13.60 16.18 6.54
CA ALA A 515 -14.12 16.28 7.89
C ALA A 515 -14.96 17.55 8.11
N CYS A 516 -14.42 18.72 7.72
CA CYS A 516 -15.11 20.01 7.81
C CYS A 516 -16.45 19.99 7.05
N LYS A 517 -16.43 19.49 5.81
CA LYS A 517 -17.60 19.35 4.94
C LYS A 517 -18.70 18.51 5.59
N ASN A 518 -18.33 17.35 6.14
CA ASN A 518 -19.27 16.45 6.80
C ASN A 518 -19.81 17.02 8.13
N GLN A 519 -18.94 17.59 8.97
CA GLN A 519 -19.31 18.09 10.29
C GLN A 519 -20.19 19.34 10.24
N HIS A 520 -19.98 20.20 9.23
CA HIS A 520 -20.73 21.45 9.07
C HIS A 520 -21.71 21.44 7.89
N GLN A 521 -21.96 20.27 7.29
CA GLN A 521 -22.93 20.06 6.21
C GLN A 521 -22.79 21.07 5.07
N LYS A 522 -21.57 21.20 4.54
CA LYS A 522 -21.26 22.15 3.46
C LYS A 522 -21.34 21.46 2.09
N ASP A 523 -21.74 22.22 1.09
CA ASP A 523 -22.01 21.69 -0.26
C ASP A 523 -20.76 21.72 -1.14
N GLN A 524 -19.96 22.78 -1.02
CA GLN A 524 -18.86 23.08 -1.95
C GLN A 524 -17.56 23.45 -1.23
N ILE A 525 -16.43 23.09 -1.85
CA ILE A 525 -15.09 23.49 -1.43
C ILE A 525 -14.53 24.45 -2.48
N LEU A 526 -14.05 25.59 -2.01
CA LEU A 526 -13.38 26.62 -2.78
C LEU A 526 -11.91 26.70 -2.36
N ILE A 527 -11.05 27.15 -3.26
CA ILE A 527 -9.61 27.34 -3.00
C ILE A 527 -9.23 28.77 -3.36
N HIS A 528 -8.51 29.43 -2.45
CA HIS A 528 -7.90 30.74 -2.66
C HIS A 528 -6.37 30.64 -2.60
N SER A 529 -5.68 31.26 -3.56
CA SER A 529 -4.23 31.46 -3.47
C SER A 529 -3.78 32.63 -4.34
N HIS A 530 -2.67 33.27 -3.97
CA HIS A 530 -1.97 34.24 -4.83
C HIS A 530 -1.09 33.58 -5.89
N HIS A 531 -0.85 32.26 -5.80
CA HIS A 531 0.01 31.50 -6.70
C HIS A 531 -0.81 30.56 -7.58
N GLU A 532 -0.74 30.75 -8.90
CA GLU A 532 -1.49 29.94 -9.87
C GLU A 532 -1.10 28.45 -9.81
N LYS A 533 0.17 28.14 -9.57
CA LYS A 533 0.65 26.74 -9.44
C LYS A 533 0.04 26.03 -8.22
N LEU A 534 -0.19 26.72 -7.11
CA LEU A 534 -0.87 26.13 -5.95
C LEU A 534 -2.31 25.79 -6.29
N LEU A 535 -3.03 26.69 -6.97
CA LEU A 535 -4.38 26.38 -7.45
C LEU A 535 -4.35 25.11 -8.31
N LYS A 536 -3.40 25.00 -9.25
CA LYS A 536 -3.24 23.83 -10.13
C LYS A 536 -2.81 22.54 -9.45
N ILE A 537 -2.13 22.59 -8.31
CA ILE A 537 -1.70 21.39 -7.60
C ILE A 537 -2.83 20.86 -6.70
N PHE A 538 -3.61 21.77 -6.12
CA PHE A 538 -4.63 21.45 -5.12
C PHE A 538 -6.07 21.46 -5.69
N TRP A 539 -6.25 21.67 -7.00
CA TRP A 539 -7.56 21.84 -7.63
C TRP A 539 -8.54 20.70 -7.36
N ASP A 540 -8.09 19.46 -7.39
CA ASP A 540 -8.88 18.25 -7.17
C ASP A 540 -9.43 18.14 -5.74
N LEU A 541 -9.01 19.02 -4.82
CA LEU A 541 -9.65 19.15 -3.52
C LEU A 541 -11.05 19.79 -3.62
N THR A 542 -11.39 20.50 -4.69
CA THR A 542 -12.73 21.06 -4.89
C THR A 542 -13.77 19.99 -5.23
N SER A 543 -13.36 18.78 -5.64
CA SER A 543 -14.25 17.68 -5.99
C SER A 543 -14.61 16.75 -4.82
N ILE A 544 -14.09 17.01 -3.62
CA ILE A 544 -14.48 16.32 -2.36
C ILE A 544 -15.89 16.75 -2.00
#